data_AF-G9KDJ5-F1
#
_entry.id   AF-G9KDJ5-F1
#
_cell.length_a   1.000
_cell.length_b   1.000
_cell.length_c   1.000
_cell.angle_alpha   90.00
_cell.angle_beta   90.00
_cell.angle_gamma   90.00
#
_symmetry.space_group_name_H-M   'P 1'
#
loop_
_entity.id
_entity.type
_entity.pdbx_description
1 polymer ?
#
loop_
_entity_poly.entity_id
_entity_poly.type
_entity_poly.pdbx_seq_one_letter_code
_entity_poly.pdbx_strand_id
1 'polypeptide(L)'
;MNFFQILRKKKELIPLMLIMTTAAGGASSFAVYSLLKPEVIIDRKRNPEPWETVDPTVPRKLLTINQEWKPIEELQKVRKAT
;
A
#
# COMPACT_ATOMS: atom_id res chain seq x y z
N MET A 1 -11.20 -29.48 19.52
CA MET A 1 -11.22 -28.33 20.47
C MET A 1 -11.19 -27.06 19.64
N ASN A 2 -12.19 -26.18 19.75
CA ASN A 2 -12.32 -25.05 18.82
C ASN A 2 -11.23 -24.00 19.11
N PHE A 3 -10.71 -23.29 18.09
CA PHE A 3 -9.59 -22.34 18.25
C PHE A 3 -9.89 -21.27 19.33
N PHE A 4 -11.12 -20.74 19.34
CA PHE A 4 -11.57 -19.80 20.36
C PHE A 4 -11.62 -20.40 21.78
N GLN A 5 -11.86 -21.71 21.92
CA GLN A 5 -11.82 -22.37 23.22
C GLN A 5 -10.38 -22.48 23.75
N ILE A 6 -9.40 -22.64 22.87
CA ILE A 6 -7.97 -22.66 23.25
C ILE A 6 -7.55 -21.29 23.77
N LEU A 7 -7.92 -20.21 23.07
CA LEU A 7 -7.63 -18.83 23.50
C LEU A 7 -8.31 -18.46 24.83
N ARG A 8 -9.54 -18.90 25.06
CA ARG A 8 -10.21 -18.69 26.36
C ARG A 8 -9.54 -19.45 27.50
N LYS A 9 -9.05 -20.66 27.24
CA LYS A 9 -8.35 -21.50 28.24
C LYS A 9 -6.92 -21.02 28.50
N LYS A 10 -6.25 -20.41 27.52
CA LYS A 10 -4.85 -19.94 27.58
C LYS A 10 -4.78 -18.45 27.20
N LYS A 11 -5.10 -17.58 28.16
CA LYS A 11 -5.19 -16.12 27.91
C LYS A 11 -3.86 -15.46 27.52
N GLU A 12 -2.73 -16.05 27.93
CA GLU A 12 -1.38 -15.60 27.56
C GLU A 12 -1.11 -15.64 26.05
N LEU A 13 -1.82 -16.51 25.31
CA LEU A 13 -1.68 -16.61 23.86
C LEU A 13 -2.38 -15.47 23.10
N ILE A 14 -3.32 -14.78 23.73
CA ILE A 14 -4.09 -13.70 23.11
C ILE A 14 -3.18 -12.56 22.63
N PRO A 15 -2.31 -11.95 23.46
CA PRO A 15 -1.42 -10.89 22.99
C PRO A 15 -0.43 -11.35 21.91
N LEU A 16 0.09 -12.58 22.03
CA LEU A 16 1.02 -13.15 21.05
C LEU A 16 0.36 -13.34 19.69
N MET A 17 -0.86 -13.91 19.68
CA MET A 17 -1.65 -14.04 18.46
C MET A 17 -1.98 -12.69 17.86
N LEU A 18 -2.37 -11.70 18.67
CA LEU A 18 -2.71 -10.36 18.20
C LEU A 18 -1.55 -9.69 17.45
N ILE A 19 -0.35 -9.73 18.03
CA ILE A 19 0.85 -9.16 17.37
C ILE A 19 1.13 -9.91 16.07
N MET A 20 1.13 -11.24 16.10
CA MET A 20 1.43 -12.06 14.94
C MET A 20 0.41 -11.86 13.80
N THR A 21 -0.89 -11.83 14.11
CA THR A 21 -1.93 -11.59 13.09
C THR A 21 -1.86 -10.18 12.54
N THR A 22 -1.54 -9.19 13.38
CA THR A 22 -1.37 -7.80 12.94
C THR A 22 -0.16 -7.69 12.01
N ALA A 23 0.95 -8.34 12.35
CA ALA A 23 2.15 -8.36 11.52
C ALA A 23 1.91 -9.07 10.17
N ALA A 24 1.32 -10.27 10.19
CA ALA A 24 1.01 -11.03 8.98
C ALA A 24 0.00 -10.29 8.09
N GLY A 25 -1.06 -9.72 8.69
CA GLY A 25 -2.05 -8.91 8.00
C GLY A 25 -1.45 -7.64 7.41
N GLY A 26 -0.61 -6.93 8.17
CA GLY A 26 0.09 -5.73 7.72
C GLY A 26 1.04 -6.00 6.55
N ALA A 27 1.86 -7.06 6.65
CA ALA A 27 2.76 -7.48 5.58
C ALA A 27 2.00 -7.87 4.30
N SER A 28 0.92 -8.65 4.44
CA SER A 28 0.09 -9.06 3.31
C SER A 28 -0.58 -7.86 2.64
N SER A 29 -1.14 -6.95 3.45
CA SER A 29 -1.79 -5.73 2.95
C SER A 29 -0.80 -4.82 2.23
N PHE A 30 0.41 -4.66 2.79
CA PHE A 30 1.46 -3.86 2.17
C PHE A 30 1.97 -4.48 0.87
N ALA A 31 2.11 -5.80 0.81
CA ALA A 31 2.49 -6.50 -0.42
C ALA A 31 1.48 -6.25 -1.55
N VAL A 32 0.18 -6.40 -1.27
CA VAL A 32 -0.89 -6.09 -2.24
C VAL A 32 -0.84 -4.62 -2.66
N TYR A 33 -0.75 -3.70 -1.70
CA TYR A 33 -0.64 -2.27 -1.98
C TYR A 33 0.57 -1.93 -2.86
N SER A 34 1.72 -2.56 -2.61
CA SER A 34 2.95 -2.31 -3.36
C SER A 34 2.86 -2.83 -4.79
N LEU A 35 2.19 -3.96 -5.03
CA LEU A 35 1.98 -4.49 -6.38
C LEU A 35 1.10 -3.55 -7.21
N LEU A 36 0.11 -2.91 -6.57
CA LEU A 36 -0.79 -1.97 -7.23
C LEU A 36 -0.15 -0.59 -7.50
N LYS A 37 1.11 -0.37 -7.12
CA LYS A 37 1.81 0.88 -7.43
C LYS A 37 2.16 0.92 -8.92
N PRO A 38 2.07 2.11 -9.56
CA PRO A 38 2.42 2.26 -10.97
C PRO A 38 3.92 2.19 -11.26
N GLU A 39 4.76 2.16 -10.23
CA GLU A 39 6.17 1.80 -10.36
C GLU A 39 6.37 0.32 -10.71
N VAL A 40 5.36 -0.53 -10.42
CA VAL A 40 5.39 -1.95 -10.71
C VAL A 40 4.65 -2.23 -12.01
N ILE A 41 5.37 -2.77 -12.98
CA ILE A 41 4.79 -3.20 -14.25
C ILE A 41 4.20 -4.61 -14.07
N ILE A 42 2.88 -4.69 -13.90
CA ILE A 42 2.15 -5.97 -13.86
C ILE A 42 1.83 -6.46 -15.29
N ASP A 43 1.30 -5.57 -16.14
CA ASP A 43 0.92 -5.90 -17.52
C ASP A 43 1.78 -5.13 -18.52
N ARG A 44 2.91 -5.73 -18.88
CA ARG A 44 3.84 -5.14 -19.85
C ARG A 44 3.27 -5.04 -21.27
N LYS A 45 2.25 -5.84 -21.63
CA LYS A 45 1.72 -5.87 -23.01
C LYS A 45 0.71 -4.77 -23.26
N ARG A 46 -0.15 -4.47 -22.29
CA ARG A 46 -1.20 -3.44 -22.43
C ARG A 46 -0.81 -2.11 -21.82
N ASN A 47 0.04 -2.10 -20.79
CA ASN A 47 0.48 -0.88 -20.11
C ASN A 47 1.97 -0.98 -19.72
N PRO A 48 2.89 -0.81 -20.68
CA PRO A 48 4.33 -0.92 -20.43
C PRO A 48 4.87 0.16 -19.48
N GLU A 49 4.18 1.31 -19.37
CA GLU A 49 4.63 2.48 -18.60
C GLU A 49 3.53 2.99 -17.66
N PRO A 50 3.21 2.27 -16.57
CA PRO A 50 2.07 2.62 -15.73
C PRO A 50 2.21 3.97 -15.01
N TRP A 51 3.44 4.44 -14.80
CA TRP A 51 3.75 5.74 -14.20
C TRP A 51 3.31 6.94 -15.06
N GLU A 52 3.12 6.77 -16.37
CA GLU A 52 2.62 7.84 -17.25
C GLU A 52 1.15 8.18 -16.96
N THR A 53 0.34 7.17 -16.60
CA THR A 53 -1.11 7.32 -16.38
C THR A 53 -1.49 7.87 -15.00
N VAL A 54 -0.50 8.36 -14.27
CA VAL A 54 -0.64 8.79 -12.88
C VAL A 54 -1.25 10.20 -12.80
N ASP A 55 -2.23 10.35 -11.90
CA ASP A 55 -2.73 11.66 -11.49
C ASP A 55 -1.74 12.35 -10.52
N PRO A 56 -1.16 13.50 -10.90
CA PRO A 56 -0.22 14.25 -10.09
C PRO A 56 -0.88 15.06 -8.96
N THR A 57 -2.20 15.24 -8.97
CA THR A 57 -2.92 16.04 -7.97
C THR A 57 -3.15 15.29 -6.66
N VAL A 58 -3.03 13.96 -6.69
CA VAL A 58 -3.34 13.09 -5.55
C VAL A 58 -2.05 12.61 -4.87
N PRO A 59 -1.91 12.75 -3.53
CA PRO A 59 -0.80 12.16 -2.80
C PRO A 59 -0.84 10.64 -2.88
N ARG A 60 0.29 10.03 -3.23
CA ARG A 60 0.39 8.58 -3.41
C ARG A 60 1.06 7.84 -2.24
N LYS A 61 1.61 8.55 -1.26
CA LYS A 61 2.22 7.92 -0.09
C LYS A 61 1.14 7.21 0.74
N LEU A 62 1.49 6.07 1.34
CA LEU A 62 0.55 5.31 2.17
C LEU A 62 0.14 6.09 3.41
N LEU A 63 1.11 6.81 3.99
CA LEU A 63 0.96 7.67 5.14
C LEU A 63 1.81 8.92 4.94
N THR A 64 1.23 10.06 5.29
CA THR A 64 1.89 11.37 5.29
C THR A 64 1.70 11.99 6.66
N ILE A 65 2.79 12.38 7.31
CA ILE A 65 2.75 13.10 8.59
C ILE A 65 3.29 14.49 8.34
N ASN A 66 2.47 15.52 8.54
CA ASN A 66 2.83 16.94 8.37
C ASN A 66 3.41 17.28 6.98
N GLN A 67 2.96 16.59 5.92
CA GLN A 67 3.38 16.86 4.55
C GLN A 67 2.19 17.33 3.71
N GLU A 68 2.29 18.55 3.15
CA GLU A 68 1.38 19.04 2.13
C GLU A 68 1.79 18.50 0.76
N TRP A 69 0.85 17.92 0.02
CA TRP A 69 1.10 17.50 -1.36
C TRP A 69 0.88 18.67 -2.31
N LYS A 70 1.90 18.99 -3.11
CA LYS A 70 1.83 19.98 -4.18
C LYS A 70 2.37 19.36 -5.47
N PRO A 71 1.60 19.33 -6.56
CA PRO A 71 2.09 18.84 -7.85
C PRO A 71 3.22 19.73 -8.36
N ILE A 72 4.20 19.13 -9.02
CA ILE A 72 5.36 19.84 -9.57
C ILE A 72 4.94 20.51 -10.88
N GLU A 73 4.90 21.84 -10.89
CA GLU A 73 4.44 22.63 -12.03
C GLU A 73 5.27 22.42 -13.30
N GLU A 74 6.59 22.26 -13.17
CA GLU A 74 7.49 22.02 -14.30
C GLU A 74 7.13 20.72 -15.03
N LEU A 75 6.89 19.64 -14.29
CA LEU A 75 6.45 18.36 -14.85
C LEU A 75 5.08 18.49 -15.52
N GLN A 76 4.17 19.30 -14.97
CA GLN A 76 2.88 19.57 -15.60
C GLN A 76 3.01 20.34 -16.91
N LYS A 77 3.93 21.31 -16.98
CA LYS A 77 4.19 22.08 -18.20
C LYS A 77 4.76 21.18 -19.30
N VAL A 78 5.74 20.34 -18.97
CA VAL A 78 6.33 19.38 -19.92
C VAL A 78 5.28 18.40 -20.43
N ARG A 79 4.45 17.86 -19.53
CA ARG A 79 3.36 16.95 -19.89
C ARG A 79 2.32 17.59 -20.83
N LYS A 80 2.05 18.89 -20.68
CA LYS A 80 1.12 19.63 -21.55
C LYS A 80 1.72 20.01 -22.91
N ALA A 81 3.05 20.01 -23.02
CA ALA A 81 3.78 20.40 -24.23
C ALA A 81 4.04 19.22 -25.18
N THR A 82 3.86 17.99 -24.70
CA THR A 82 3.94 16.74 -25.49
C THR A 82 2.55 16.36 -25.97
#